data_AF-A0A661AGX3-F1
#
_entry.id   AF-A0A661AGX3-F1
#
_cell.length_a   1.000
_cell.length_b   1.000
_cell.length_c   1.000
_cell.angle_alpha   90.00
_cell.angle_beta   90.00
_cell.angle_gamma   90.00
#
_symmetry.space_group_name_H-M   'P 1'
#
loop_
_entity.id
_entity.type
_entity.pdbx_description
1 polymer ?
#
loop_
_entity_poly.entity_id
_entity_poly.type
_entity_poly.pdbx_seq_one_letter_code
_entity_poly.pdbx_strand_id
1 'polypeptide(L)'
;MKIEMLLDKLENKLFFSVSELADILGIKEDSARVFASRYVKKGIFVRLKRDFYVLKQNLNMYNKEQLFKIANFLQVPSYIS
;
A
#
# COMPACT_ATOMS: atom_id res chain seq x y z
N MET A 1 8.76 -18.57 3.31
CA MET A 1 9.71 -18.12 2.26
C MET A 1 9.22 -16.99 1.35
N LYS A 2 8.19 -17.13 0.47
CA LYS A 2 7.77 -16.02 -0.43
C LYS A 2 7.01 -14.86 0.25
N ILE A 3 6.22 -15.15 1.29
CA ILE A 3 5.36 -14.15 1.96
C ILE A 3 6.14 -13.31 2.98
N GLU A 4 7.06 -13.92 3.74
CA GLU A 4 7.91 -13.19 4.70
C GLU A 4 8.76 -12.14 3.97
N MET A 5 9.43 -12.54 2.88
CA MET A 5 10.21 -11.63 2.04
C MET A 5 9.36 -10.48 1.44
N LEU A 6 8.06 -10.69 1.22
CA LEU A 6 7.16 -9.63 0.77
C LEU A 6 6.90 -8.64 1.91
N LEU A 7 6.58 -9.13 3.11
CA LEU A 7 6.30 -8.27 4.26
C LEU A 7 7.53 -7.45 4.64
N ASP A 8 8.73 -8.04 4.66
CA ASP A 8 9.98 -7.35 4.95
C ASP A 8 10.24 -6.18 3.96
N LYS A 9 9.94 -6.39 2.68
CA LYS A 9 10.07 -5.36 1.63
C LYS A 9 9.04 -4.23 1.77
N LEU A 10 7.89 -4.50 2.38
CA LEU A 10 6.79 -3.55 2.54
C LEU A 10 6.81 -2.86 3.92
N GLU A 11 7.46 -3.45 4.92
CA GLU A 11 7.49 -2.95 6.30
C GLU A 11 8.10 -1.55 6.41
N ASN A 12 9.14 -1.27 5.63
CA ASN A 12 9.79 0.04 5.63
C ASN A 12 9.08 1.09 4.75
N LYS A 13 7.97 0.73 4.09
CA LYS A 13 7.21 1.64 3.23
C LYS A 13 6.06 2.30 3.99
N LEU A 14 5.88 3.60 3.72
CA LEU A 14 4.77 4.40 4.24
C LEU A 14 3.43 4.03 3.58
N PHE A 15 3.48 3.63 2.32
CA PHE A 15 2.42 2.99 1.56
C PHE A 15 3.07 2.36 0.31
N PHE A 16 2.31 1.55 -0.42
CA PHE A 16 2.78 0.94 -1.66
C PHE A 16 1.64 0.88 -2.69
N SER A 17 2.03 0.90 -3.95
CA SER A 17 1.13 0.79 -5.10
C SER A 17 0.94 -0.67 -5.55
N VAL A 18 -0.07 -0.91 -6.39
CA VAL A 18 -0.23 -2.20 -7.10
C VAL A 18 0.95 -2.49 -8.01
N SER A 19 1.54 -1.46 -8.63
CA SER A 19 2.68 -1.61 -9.54
C SER A 19 3.92 -2.11 -8.79
N GLU A 20 4.27 -1.47 -7.66
CA GLU A 20 5.36 -1.93 -6.80
C GLU A 20 5.11 -3.35 -6.25
N LEU A 21 3.85 -3.67 -5.91
CA LEU A 21 3.47 -5.00 -5.46
C LEU A 21 3.66 -6.05 -6.57
N ALA A 22 3.32 -5.68 -7.82
CA ALA A 22 3.51 -6.52 -9.00
C ALA A 22 5.01 -6.80 -9.24
N ASP A 23 5.85 -5.77 -9.12
CA ASP A 23 7.31 -5.87 -9.25
C ASP A 23 7.92 -6.77 -8.17
N ILE A 24 7.53 -6.59 -6.90
CA ILE A 24 8.06 -7.40 -5.80
C ILE A 24 7.68 -8.88 -5.97
N LEU A 25 6.46 -9.16 -6.45
CA LEU A 25 5.95 -10.52 -6.64
C LEU A 25 6.33 -11.15 -7.97
N GLY A 26 6.82 -10.35 -8.94
CA GLY A 26 7.10 -10.80 -10.30
C GLY A 26 5.84 -11.25 -11.06
N ILE A 27 4.72 -10.55 -10.87
CA ILE A 27 3.42 -10.88 -11.48
C ILE A 27 2.85 -9.69 -12.25
N LYS A 28 1.78 -9.91 -13.02
CA LYS A 28 1.05 -8.83 -13.71
C LYS A 28 0.29 -7.95 -12.71
N GLU A 29 0.12 -6.67 -13.03
CA GLU A 29 -0.61 -5.72 -12.18
C GLU A 29 -2.04 -6.19 -11.85
N ASP A 30 -2.75 -6.80 -12.80
CA ASP A 30 -4.09 -7.33 -12.54
C ASP A 30 -4.07 -8.45 -11.50
N SER A 31 -3.05 -9.30 -11.53
CA SER A 31 -2.84 -10.35 -10.53
C SER A 31 -2.47 -9.75 -9.18
N ALA A 32 -1.63 -8.71 -9.16
CA ALA A 32 -1.28 -7.96 -7.95
C ALA A 32 -2.50 -7.27 -7.33
N ARG A 33 -3.43 -6.74 -8.14
CA ARG A 33 -4.69 -6.14 -7.66
C ARG A 33 -5.61 -7.16 -7.00
N VAL A 34 -5.69 -8.37 -7.57
CA VAL A 34 -6.43 -9.50 -6.96
C VAL A 34 -5.75 -9.93 -5.66
N PHE A 35 -4.42 -10.04 -5.65
CA PHE A 35 -3.64 -10.38 -4.45
C PHE A 35 -3.88 -9.35 -3.34
N ALA A 36 -3.74 -8.06 -3.65
CA ALA A 36 -3.99 -6.96 -2.71
C ALA A 36 -5.41 -7.03 -2.16
N SER A 37 -6.42 -7.25 -3.00
CA SER A 37 -7.82 -7.39 -2.56
C SER A 37 -8.01 -8.57 -1.60
N ARG A 38 -7.34 -9.70 -1.82
CA ARG A 38 -7.36 -10.84 -0.89
C ARG A 38 -6.71 -10.49 0.45
N TYR A 39 -5.60 -9.75 0.42
CA TYR A 39 -4.87 -9.36 1.64
C TYR A 39 -5.61 -8.27 2.44
N VAL A 40 -6.38 -7.41 1.76
CA VAL A 40 -7.34 -6.49 2.40
C VAL A 40 -8.44 -7.28 3.09
N LYS A 41 -9.04 -8.27 2.43
CA LYS A 41 -10.06 -9.15 3.05
C LYS A 41 -9.54 -9.91 4.28
N LYS A 42 -8.24 -10.23 4.31
CA LYS A 42 -7.57 -10.87 5.45
C LYS A 42 -7.14 -9.88 6.55
N GLY A 43 -7.35 -8.58 6.38
CA GLY A 43 -6.94 -7.55 7.34
C GLY A 43 -5.43 -7.28 7.40
N ILE A 44 -4.65 -7.83 6.48
CA ILE A 44 -3.19 -7.63 6.42
C ILE A 44 -2.87 -6.29 5.75
N PHE A 45 -3.60 -5.95 4.69
CA PHE A 45 -3.48 -4.67 4.00
C PHE A 45 -4.67 -3.77 4.34
N VAL A 46 -4.43 -2.47 4.39
CA VAL A 46 -5.47 -1.44 4.42
C VAL A 46 -5.41 -0.69 3.09
N ARG A 47 -6.55 -0.58 2.42
CA ARG A 47 -6.65 0.21 1.19
C ARG A 47 -6.77 1.68 1.54
N LEU A 48 -5.89 2.50 0.99
CA LEU A 48 -5.90 3.95 1.17
C LEU A 48 -6.67 4.65 0.04
N LYS A 49 -6.43 4.22 -1.21
CA LYS A 49 -7.08 4.71 -2.43
C LYS A 49 -7.08 3.59 -3.49
N ARG A 50 -7.66 3.85 -4.66
CA ARG A 50 -7.49 2.97 -5.82
C ARG A 50 -5.99 2.72 -6.07
N ASP A 51 -5.64 1.45 -6.12
CA ASP A 51 -4.29 0.94 -6.37
C ASP A 51 -3.19 1.34 -5.35
N PHE A 52 -3.56 1.88 -4.18
CA PHE A 52 -2.63 2.21 -3.08
C PHE A 52 -3.05 1.58 -1.75
N TYR A 53 -2.09 0.98 -1.06
CA TYR A 53 -2.30 0.20 0.16
C TYR A 53 -1.20 0.45 1.18
N VAL A 54 -1.46 0.05 2.42
CA VAL A 54 -0.50 0.05 3.52
C VAL A 54 -0.61 -1.25 4.31
N LEU A 55 0.46 -1.68 4.96
CA LEU A 55 0.39 -2.76 5.93
C LEU A 55 -0.41 -2.32 7.17
N LYS A 56 -1.31 -3.19 7.64
CA LYS A 56 -2.14 -2.89 8.82
C LYS A 56 -1.29 -2.62 10.06
N GLN A 57 -0.21 -3.36 10.25
CA GLN A 57 0.71 -3.18 11.37
C GLN A 57 1.40 -1.81 11.35
N ASN A 58 1.82 -1.35 10.17
CA ASN A 58 2.48 -0.06 10.01
C ASN A 58 1.53 1.11 10.31
N LEU A 59 0.29 1.03 9.81
CA LEU A 59 -0.69 2.11 9.95
C LEU A 59 -0.94 2.50 11.42
N ASN A 60 -0.92 1.52 12.33
CA ASN A 60 -1.10 1.76 13.76
C ASN A 60 0.11 2.46 14.41
N MET A 61 1.29 2.37 13.78
CA MET A 61 2.53 2.98 14.26
C MET A 61 2.80 4.36 13.65
N TYR A 62 1.98 4.80 12.69
CA TYR A 62 2.22 6.06 12.01
C TYR A 62 1.97 7.25 12.91
N ASN A 63 2.96 8.14 12.94
CA ASN A 63 2.82 9.43 13.59
C ASN A 63 2.06 10.42 12.69
N LYS A 64 1.74 11.59 13.26
CA LYS A 64 0.95 12.61 12.58
C LYS A 64 1.60 13.09 11.27
N GLU A 65 2.93 13.22 11.23
CA GLU A 65 3.67 13.64 10.03
C GLU A 65 3.55 12.62 8.90
N GLN A 66 3.68 11.34 9.23
CA GLN A 66 3.51 10.22 8.30
C GLN A 66 2.10 10.18 7.72
N LEU A 67 1.08 10.36 8.57
CA LEU A 67 -0.31 10.44 8.12
C LEU A 67 -0.54 11.65 7.20
N PHE A 68 0.05 12.81 7.49
CA PHE A 68 -0.02 13.97 6.59
C PHE A 68 0.68 13.74 5.26
N LYS A 69 1.82 13.05 5.23
CA LYS A 69 2.50 12.67 3.98
C LYS A 69 1.60 11.79 3.11
N ILE A 70 0.93 10.81 3.71
CA ILE A 70 -0.05 9.97 3.01
C ILE A 70 -1.20 10.84 2.49
N ALA A 71 -1.80 11.68 3.33
CA ALA A 71 -2.90 12.54 2.95
C ALA A 71 -2.54 13.46 1.77
N ASN A 72 -1.39 14.13 1.85
CA ASN A 72 -0.89 15.02 0.80
C ASN A 72 -0.64 14.27 -0.51
N PHE A 73 -0.12 13.04 -0.46
CA PHE A 73 0.08 12.22 -1.66
C PHE A 73 -1.26 11.78 -2.29
N LEU A 74 -2.25 11.41 -1.46
CA LEU A 74 -3.55 10.95 -1.94
C LEU A 74 -4.43 12.07 -2.45
N GLN A 75 -4.25 13.27 -1.91
CA GLN A 75 -4.95 14.47 -2.34
C GLN A 75 -4.45 14.88 -3.72
N VAL A 76 -5.34 14.84 -4.70
CA VAL A 76 -5.09 15.48 -5.99
C VAL A 76 -5.20 16.98 -5.72
N PRO A 77 -4.19 17.81 -6.06
CA PRO A 77 -4.34 19.25 -5.94
C PRO A 77 -5.48 19.69 -6.87
N SER A 78 -6.59 20.12 -6.27
CA SER A 78 -7.63 20.84 -6.97
C SER A 78 -7.07 22.21 -7.31
N TYR A 79 -6.52 22.39 -8.50
CA TYR A 79 -6.28 23.74 -9.02
C TYR A 79 -7.65 24.39 -9.17
N ILE A 80 -7.95 25.35 -8.29
CA ILE A 80 -9.04 26.31 -8.53
C ILE A 80 -8.56 27.11 -9.73
N SER A 81 -9.17 26.87 -10.90
CA SER A 81 -8.91 27.63 -12.11
C SER A 81 -9.49 29.03 -12.00
#